data_AF-A0A522VZA2-F1
#
_entry.id   AF-A0A522VZA2-F1
#
_cell.length_a   1.000
_cell.length_b   1.000
_cell.length_c   1.000
_cell.angle_alpha   90.00
_cell.angle_beta   90.00
_cell.angle_gamma   90.00
#
_symmetry.space_group_name_H-M   'P 1'
#
loop_
_entity.id
_entity.type
_entity.pdbx_description
1 polymer ?
#
loop_
_entity_poly.entity_id
_entity_poly.type
_entity_poly.pdbx_seq_one_letter_code
_entity_poly.pdbx_strand_id
1 'polypeptide(L)' 'QGASGMHLLREELLTRVNAAVKPVKVSDVLFKEMLVQ' A
#
# COMPACT_ATOMS: atom_id res chain seq x y z
N GLN A 1 -3.24 10.52 15.30
CA GLN A 1 -3.68 11.04 13.98
C GLN A 1 -2.81 10.54 12.82
N GLY A 2 -1.49 10.33 12.97
CA GLY A 2 -0.62 9.83 11.87
C GLY A 2 -0.90 8.41 11.34
N ALA A 3 -1.45 7.50 12.15
CA ALA A 3 -1.73 6.12 11.73
C ALA A 3 -2.83 5.99 10.65
N SER A 4 -3.77 6.95 10.59
CA SER A 4 -4.89 6.90 9.63
C SER A 4 -4.40 7.11 8.19
N GLY A 5 -3.52 8.10 7.99
CA GLY A 5 -2.93 8.35 6.66
C GLY A 5 -2.12 7.18 6.15
N MET A 6 -1.37 6.50 7.03
CA MET A 6 -0.59 5.33 6.63
C MET A 6 -1.49 4.14 6.25
N HIS A 7 -2.62 3.96 6.94
CA HIS A 7 -3.58 2.93 6.59
C HIS A 7 -4.20 3.18 5.21
N LEU A 8 -4.57 4.43 4.91
CA LEU A 8 -5.12 4.80 3.61
C LEU A 8 -4.11 4.58 2.47
N LEU A 9 -2.84 4.94 2.69
CA LEU A 9 -1.75 4.69 1.73
C LEU A 9 -1.53 3.19 1.47
N ARG A 10 -1.61 2.36 2.52
CA ARG A 10 -1.50 0.90 2.38
C ARG A 10 -2.62 0.34 1.50
N GLU A 11 -3.87 0.73 1.77
CA GLU A 11 -5.05 0.27 1.01
C GLU A 11 -4.96 0.67 -0.47
N GLU A 12 -4.58 1.91 -0.75
CA GLU A 12 -4.44 2.41 -2.12
C GLU A 12 -3.34 1.65 -2.88
N LEU A 13 -2.17 1.45 -2.25
CA LEU A 13 -1.10 0.67 -2.87
C LEU A 13 -1.49 -0.80 -3.08
N LEU A 14 -2.14 -1.42 -2.10
CA LEU A 14 -2.58 -2.80 -2.23
C LEU A 14 -3.56 -2.96 -3.40
N THR A 15 -4.47 -2.00 -3.57
CA THR A 15 -5.43 -1.96 -4.69
C THR A 15 -4.70 -1.82 -6.03
N ARG A 16 -3.78 -0.87 -6.15
CA ARG A 16 -3.03 -0.60 -7.40
C ARG A 16 -2.14 -1.77 -7.80
N VAL A 17 -1.40 -2.35 -6.85
CA VAL A 17 -0.53 -3.50 -7.12
C VAL A 17 -1.35 -4.67 -7.62
N ASN A 18 -2.43 -5.04 -6.93
CA ASN A 18 -3.31 -6.14 -7.36
C ASN A 18 -3.90 -5.90 -8.77
N ALA A 19 -4.16 -4.66 -9.15
CA ALA A 19 -4.60 -4.33 -10.51
C ALA A 19 -3.48 -4.56 -11.54
N ALA A 20 -2.24 -4.22 -11.21
CA ALA A 20 -1.09 -4.33 -12.11
C ALA A 20 -0.59 -5.77 -12.31
N VAL A 21 -0.68 -6.63 -11.28
CA VAL A 21 -0.09 -7.99 -11.32
C VAL A 21 -1.09 -9.11 -11.61
N LYS A 22 -2.29 -8.79 -12.12
CA LYS A 22 -3.31 -9.81 -12.43
C LYS A 22 -2.74 -10.91 -13.35
N PRO A 23 -3.04 -12.20 -13.07
CA PRO A 23 -4.05 -12.68 -12.12
C PRO A 23 -3.56 -12.93 -10.68
N VAL A 24 -2.33 -12.54 -10.34
CA VAL A 24 -1.74 -12.80 -9.02
C VAL A 24 -2.42 -11.93 -7.95
N LYS A 25 -2.73 -12.52 -6.79
CA LYS A 25 -3.27 -11.79 -5.63
C LYS A 25 -2.16 -11.47 -4.64
N VAL A 26 -2.03 -10.20 -4.30
CA VAL A 26 -1.13 -9.69 -3.25
C VAL A 26 -1.94 -9.39 -2.00
N SER A 27 -1.52 -9.93 -0.87
CA SER A 27 -2.25 -9.85 0.40
C SER A 27 -1.80 -8.72 1.31
N ASP A 28 -0.57 -8.23 1.17
CA ASP A 28 -0.05 -7.16 2.01
C ASP A 28 1.11 -6.41 1.33
N VAL A 29 1.40 -5.20 1.82
CA VAL A 29 2.51 -4.36 1.39
C VAL A 29 3.24 -3.77 2.60
N LEU A 30 4.55 -4.02 2.67
CA LEU A 30 5.42 -3.53 3.74
C LEU A 30 6.15 -2.27 3.27
N PHE A 31 5.97 -1.17 4.01
CA PHE A 31 6.77 0.04 3.85
C PHE A 31 8.04 -0.08 4.69
N LYS A 32 9.20 -0.15 4.03
CA LYS A 32 10.51 -0.26 4.72
C LYS A 32 11.04 1.11 5.14
N GLU A 33 10.82 2.13 4.33
CA GLU A 33 11.22 3.51 4.58
C GLU A 33 10.20 4.43 3.92
N MET A 34 9.84 5.52 4.60
CA MET A 34 8.93 6.53 4.07
C MET A 34 9.59 7.88 4.21
N LEU A 35 9.99 8.46 3.07
CA LEU A 35 10.51 9.81 3.01
C LEU A 35 9.34 10.79 2.85
N VAL A 36 9.33 11.81 3.70
CA VAL A 36 8.36 12.90 3.74
C VAL A 36 9.13 14.22 3.74
N GLN A 37 8.64 15.19 2.96
CA GLN A 37 9.21 16.54 2.84
C GLN A 37 8.43 17.52 3.72
#